data_AF-A0A2W5NCQ4-F1
#
_entry.id   AF-A0A2W5NCQ4-F1
#
_cell.length_a   1.000
_cell.length_b   1.000
_cell.length_c   1.000
_cell.angle_alpha   90.00
_cell.angle_beta   90.00
_cell.angle_gamma   90.00
#
_symmetry.space_group_name_H-M   'P 1'
#
loop_
_entity.id
_entity.type
_entity.pdbx_description
1 polymer ?
#
loop_
_entity_poly.entity_id
_entity_poly.type
_entity_poly.pdbx_seq_one_letter_code
_entity_poly.pdbx_strand_id
1 'polypeptide(L)'
;MENTSKEDRFVAAINAGVDQVGGAEDSAPIVAAARDGRIKMPRIDEAVSRIMLIKFEQGLFEKPYVDIASVPQIVGQPALQSAALKAQARSLVLLKNVNRTVPVRPTGIRVFLSGIDPIAAANAGFTPVRTLEEADMAIVRVSAPWRSEHKGWIMGRSQHEGDLSFLLDNKNIKAIKAASQRVPTIVSVYLDRPAIVTPLRDAASALIADFGVSDAALLRAITGQTEISGHLPFELPSSMEDVRAQREDVPFDTASPIYNFGYGVYSRALKEAAPPKADVPSWATENEKRNRGYSTASSSIGDLLANPEVRAILNRHLPQLMTSSNIDRMKGLKLRRLQSVAPNLVTDNALVAIDSDLNALPQK
;
A
#
# COMPACT_ATOMS: atom_id res chain seq x y z
N MET A 1 -19.84 7.05 -28.16
CA MET A 1 -20.25 6.54 -26.83
C MET A 1 -20.17 7.59 -25.73
N GLU A 2 -19.21 8.52 -25.77
CA GLU A 2 -19.07 9.52 -24.70
C GLU A 2 -20.22 10.55 -24.65
N ASN A 3 -20.83 10.86 -25.79
CA ASN A 3 -21.90 11.84 -25.91
C ASN A 3 -23.32 11.24 -25.91
N THR A 4 -23.48 9.93 -25.67
CA THR A 4 -24.79 9.26 -25.70
C THR A 4 -25.47 9.29 -24.32
N SER A 5 -26.78 9.08 -24.32
CA SER A 5 -27.55 9.01 -23.06
C SER A 5 -27.02 7.88 -22.16
N LYS A 6 -27.33 7.94 -20.86
CA LYS A 6 -26.98 6.83 -19.93
C LYS A 6 -27.65 5.53 -20.38
N GLU A 7 -28.89 5.61 -20.85
CA GLU A 7 -29.65 4.47 -21.32
C GLU A 7 -29.02 3.83 -22.57
N ASP A 8 -28.66 4.63 -23.57
CA ASP A 8 -28.02 4.11 -24.80
C ASP A 8 -26.69 3.41 -24.50
N ARG A 9 -25.96 3.88 -23.47
CA ARG A 9 -24.74 3.21 -23.00
C ARG A 9 -25.03 1.84 -22.40
N PHE A 10 -26.10 1.70 -21.61
CA PHE A 10 -26.51 0.38 -21.10
C PHE A 10 -26.96 -0.55 -22.22
N VAL A 11 -27.76 -0.06 -23.16
CA VAL A 11 -28.20 -0.83 -24.33
C VAL A 11 -27.01 -1.35 -25.12
N ALA A 12 -26.08 -0.46 -25.46
CA ALA A 12 -24.90 -0.84 -26.22
C ALA A 12 -24.02 -1.83 -25.45
N ALA A 13 -23.81 -1.64 -24.14
CA ALA A 13 -23.03 -2.57 -23.31
C ALA A 13 -23.66 -3.97 -23.26
N ILE A 14 -24.97 -4.06 -23.02
CA ILE A 14 -25.68 -5.34 -22.91
C ILE A 14 -25.70 -6.06 -24.25
N ASN A 15 -26.00 -5.34 -25.35
CA ASN A 15 -25.97 -5.91 -26.70
C ASN A 15 -24.56 -6.32 -27.13
N ALA A 16 -23.50 -5.71 -26.58
CA ALA A 16 -22.11 -6.12 -26.78
C ALA A 16 -21.69 -7.35 -25.94
N GLY A 17 -22.57 -7.86 -25.06
CA GLY A 17 -22.33 -9.08 -24.28
C GLY A 17 -22.07 -8.87 -22.80
N VAL A 18 -22.24 -7.65 -22.26
CA VAL A 18 -22.19 -7.45 -20.80
C VAL A 18 -23.39 -8.15 -20.17
N ASP A 19 -23.11 -9.12 -19.29
CA ASP A 19 -24.14 -9.91 -18.60
C ASP A 19 -24.54 -9.29 -17.24
N GLN A 20 -23.62 -8.60 -16.56
CA GLN A 20 -23.86 -7.93 -15.27
C GLN A 20 -23.19 -6.56 -15.22
N VAL A 21 -23.93 -5.55 -14.76
CA VAL A 21 -23.45 -4.17 -14.62
C VAL A 21 -23.09 -3.90 -13.16
N GLY A 22 -21.79 -3.70 -12.88
CA GLY A 22 -21.30 -3.32 -11.56
C GLY A 22 -21.43 -1.82 -11.28
N GLY A 23 -21.69 -1.45 -10.03
CA GLY A 23 -21.74 -0.04 -9.60
C GLY A 23 -22.99 0.75 -10.03
N ALA A 24 -23.98 0.08 -10.61
CA ALA A 24 -25.30 0.64 -10.90
C ALA A 24 -26.34 -0.02 -9.98
N GLU A 25 -27.13 0.80 -9.28
CA GLU A 25 -28.19 0.33 -8.37
C GLU A 25 -29.58 0.38 -9.02
N ASP A 26 -29.75 1.18 -10.09
CA ASP A 26 -31.01 1.34 -10.80
C ASP A 26 -31.02 0.52 -12.10
N SER A 27 -31.96 -0.41 -12.19
CA SER A 27 -32.18 -1.26 -13.36
C SER A 27 -33.23 -0.71 -14.33
N ALA A 28 -33.95 0.35 -13.98
CA ALA A 28 -35.05 0.88 -14.78
C ALA A 28 -34.67 1.19 -16.25
N PRO A 29 -33.48 1.75 -16.56
CA PRO A 29 -33.08 1.99 -17.95
C PRO A 29 -32.95 0.70 -18.78
N ILE A 30 -32.47 -0.38 -18.16
CA ILE A 30 -32.32 -1.69 -18.84
C ILE A 30 -33.69 -2.31 -19.08
N VAL A 31 -34.58 -2.24 -18.07
CA VAL A 31 -35.95 -2.74 -18.17
C VAL A 31 -36.74 -1.99 -19.25
N ALA A 32 -36.64 -0.66 -19.29
CA ALA A 32 -37.27 0.16 -20.31
C ALA A 32 -36.77 -0.22 -21.71
N ALA A 33 -35.45 -0.31 -21.90
CA ALA A 33 -34.88 -0.71 -23.17
C ALA A 33 -35.27 -2.12 -23.62
N ALA A 34 -35.46 -3.07 -22.69
CA ALA A 34 -35.98 -4.40 -23.01
C ALA A 34 -37.46 -4.35 -23.44
N ARG A 35 -38.29 -3.57 -22.74
CA ARG A 35 -39.71 -3.38 -23.08
C ARG A 35 -39.91 -2.74 -24.44
N ASP A 36 -39.05 -1.77 -24.78
CA ASP A 36 -39.11 -1.05 -26.05
C ASP A 36 -38.39 -1.80 -27.20
N GLY A 37 -37.87 -3.01 -26.93
CA GLY A 37 -37.23 -3.87 -27.92
C GLY A 37 -35.80 -3.49 -28.33
N ARG A 38 -35.20 -2.46 -27.69
CA ARG A 38 -33.80 -2.06 -27.90
C ARG A 38 -32.81 -3.08 -27.34
N ILE A 39 -33.23 -3.85 -26.34
CA ILE A 39 -32.54 -5.08 -25.90
C ILE A 39 -33.49 -6.24 -26.15
N LYS A 40 -33.06 -7.21 -26.95
CA LYS A 40 -33.90 -8.36 -27.30
C LYS A 40 -33.96 -9.34 -26.13
N MET A 41 -35.14 -9.90 -25.84
CA MET A 41 -35.30 -10.90 -24.76
C MET A 41 -34.32 -12.08 -24.83
N PRO A 42 -34.00 -12.68 -25.99
CA PRO A 42 -32.98 -13.73 -26.05
C PRO A 42 -31.61 -13.31 -25.51
N ARG A 43 -31.25 -12.02 -25.62
CA ARG A 43 -30.00 -11.49 -25.05
C ARG A 43 -30.07 -11.41 -23.52
N ILE A 44 -31.23 -11.08 -22.98
CA ILE A 44 -31.48 -11.12 -21.53
C ILE A 44 -31.43 -12.57 -21.03
N ASP A 45 -32.10 -13.50 -21.72
CA ASP A 45 -32.14 -14.92 -21.34
C ASP A 45 -30.74 -15.56 -21.33
N GLU A 46 -29.89 -15.20 -22.30
CA GLU A 46 -28.49 -15.62 -22.35
C GLU A 46 -27.69 -15.10 -21.14
N ALA A 47 -27.81 -13.81 -20.81
CA ALA A 47 -27.14 -13.21 -19.66
C ALA A 47 -27.58 -13.84 -18.34
N VAL A 48 -28.89 -14.03 -18.16
CA VAL A 48 -29.47 -14.70 -16.98
C VAL A 48 -28.95 -16.13 -16.87
N SER A 49 -28.92 -16.88 -17.98
CA SER A 49 -28.44 -18.27 -17.98
C SER A 49 -26.98 -18.37 -17.53
N ARG A 50 -26.10 -17.48 -18.00
CA ARG A 50 -24.69 -17.44 -17.59
C ARG A 50 -24.51 -17.12 -16.11
N ILE A 51 -25.25 -16.13 -15.60
CA ILE A 51 -25.20 -15.76 -14.18
C ILE A 51 -25.75 -16.89 -13.31
N MET A 52 -26.88 -17.48 -13.70
CA MET A 52 -27.50 -18.56 -12.94
C MET A 52 -26.64 -19.81 -12.91
N LEU A 53 -25.99 -20.17 -14.02
CA LEU A 53 -25.07 -21.31 -14.08
C LEU A 53 -23.99 -21.21 -12.99
N ILE A 54 -23.31 -20.06 -12.88
CA ILE A 54 -22.30 -19.83 -11.84
C ILE A 54 -22.90 -19.97 -10.44
N LYS A 55 -24.13 -19.47 -10.21
CA LYS A 55 -24.80 -19.61 -8.91
C LYS A 55 -25.14 -21.06 -8.56
N PHE A 56 -25.54 -21.86 -9.53
CA PHE A 56 -25.77 -23.29 -9.35
C PHE A 56 -24.46 -24.05 -9.10
N GLU A 57 -23.40 -23.78 -9.87
CA GLU A 57 -22.09 -24.43 -9.69
C GLU A 57 -21.46 -24.13 -8.33
N GLN A 58 -21.69 -22.93 -7.79
CA GLN A 58 -21.27 -22.53 -6.45
C GLN A 58 -22.18 -23.11 -5.33
N GLY A 59 -23.25 -23.84 -5.69
CA GLY A 59 -24.19 -24.45 -4.75
C GLY A 59 -25.01 -23.42 -3.96
N LEU A 60 -25.21 -22.20 -4.49
CA LEU A 60 -25.89 -21.13 -3.77
C LEU A 60 -27.39 -21.38 -3.60
N PHE A 61 -27.99 -22.30 -4.36
CA PHE A 61 -29.39 -22.68 -4.21
C PHE A 61 -29.58 -23.69 -3.07
N GLU A 62 -28.59 -24.54 -2.83
CA GLU A 62 -28.60 -25.54 -1.75
C GLU A 62 -28.06 -24.94 -0.43
N LYS A 63 -27.01 -24.12 -0.52
CA LYS A 63 -26.32 -23.52 0.64
C LYS A 63 -26.00 -22.03 0.39
N PRO A 64 -27.01 -21.15 0.44
CA PRO A 64 -26.84 -19.72 0.14
C PRO A 64 -26.02 -18.93 1.16
N TYR A 65 -25.85 -19.45 2.38
CA TYR A 65 -25.27 -18.70 3.50
C TYR A 65 -24.04 -19.38 4.11
N VAL A 66 -23.17 -18.55 4.68
CA VAL A 66 -22.00 -18.98 5.44
C VAL A 66 -22.33 -19.13 6.93
N ASP A 67 -21.59 -19.98 7.64
CA ASP A 67 -21.68 -20.06 9.10
C ASP A 67 -20.85 -18.96 9.75
N ILE A 68 -21.52 -17.91 10.23
CA ILE A 68 -20.88 -16.75 10.87
C ILE A 68 -20.16 -17.16 12.17
N ALA A 69 -20.65 -18.19 12.88
CA ALA A 69 -20.03 -18.65 14.12
C ALA A 69 -18.67 -19.32 13.92
N SER A 70 -18.33 -19.70 12.67
CA SER A 70 -17.04 -20.28 12.27
C SER A 70 -15.97 -19.24 11.93
N VAL A 71 -16.34 -17.96 11.77
CA VAL A 71 -15.44 -16.89 11.32
C VAL A 71 -14.28 -16.66 12.29
N PRO A 72 -14.47 -16.56 13.62
CA PRO A 72 -13.37 -16.32 14.56
C PRO A 72 -12.33 -17.44 14.59
N GLN A 73 -12.73 -18.67 14.24
CA GLN A 73 -11.84 -19.82 14.16
C GLN A 73 -11.03 -19.81 12.87
N ILE A 74 -11.47 -19.13 11.81
CA ILE A 74 -10.84 -19.09 10.48
C ILE A 74 -9.98 -17.83 10.30
N VAL A 75 -10.55 -16.67 10.58
CA VAL A 75 -9.91 -15.38 10.33
C VAL A 75 -8.80 -15.15 11.35
N GLY A 76 -7.61 -14.81 10.86
CA GLY A 76 -6.46 -14.50 11.71
C GLY A 76 -5.79 -15.72 12.32
N GLN A 77 -6.10 -16.96 11.89
CA GLN A 77 -5.41 -18.16 12.35
C GLN A 77 -3.88 -18.01 12.25
N PRO A 78 -3.11 -18.40 13.29
CA PRO A 78 -1.66 -18.30 13.29
C PRO A 78 -0.99 -19.00 12.09
N ALA A 79 -1.53 -20.14 11.67
CA ALA A 79 -1.03 -20.88 10.50
C ALA A 79 -1.18 -20.07 9.20
N LEU A 80 -2.33 -19.42 9.00
CA LEU A 80 -2.58 -18.56 7.83
C LEU A 80 -1.73 -17.30 7.86
N GLN A 81 -1.55 -16.68 9.02
CA GLN A 81 -0.65 -15.53 9.17
C GLN A 81 0.80 -15.91 8.86
N SER A 82 1.27 -17.06 9.36
CA SER A 82 2.61 -17.58 9.07
C SER A 82 2.80 -17.87 7.57
N ALA A 83 1.80 -18.49 6.93
CA ALA A 83 1.81 -18.73 5.49
C ALA A 83 1.83 -17.41 4.69
N ALA A 84 1.06 -16.41 5.10
CA ALA A 84 1.03 -15.08 4.48
C ALA A 84 2.38 -14.36 4.63
N LEU A 85 3.00 -14.38 5.82
CA LEU A 85 4.33 -13.82 6.05
C LEU A 85 5.39 -14.51 5.19
N LYS A 86 5.31 -15.83 5.03
CA LYS A 86 6.22 -16.57 4.15
C LYS A 86 6.02 -16.21 2.68
N ALA A 87 4.76 -16.08 2.23
CA ALA A 87 4.44 -15.67 0.87
C ALA A 87 4.97 -14.25 0.56
N GLN A 88 4.73 -13.30 1.46
CA GLN A 88 5.25 -11.94 1.37
C GLN A 88 6.79 -11.91 1.36
N ALA A 89 7.45 -12.66 2.25
CA ALA A 89 8.91 -12.70 2.28
C ALA A 89 9.50 -13.28 0.98
N ARG A 90 8.85 -14.29 0.39
CA ARG A 90 9.28 -14.89 -0.89
C ARG A 90 8.99 -14.02 -2.10
N SER A 91 8.06 -13.06 -2.03
CA SER A 91 7.79 -12.13 -3.14
C SER A 91 8.81 -11.01 -3.27
N LEU A 92 9.66 -10.81 -2.25
CA LEU A 92 10.76 -9.87 -2.31
C LEU A 92 11.76 -10.27 -3.39
N VAL A 93 12.31 -9.26 -4.07
CA VAL A 93 13.32 -9.44 -5.11
C VAL A 93 14.60 -8.77 -4.68
N LEU A 94 15.68 -9.55 -4.53
CA LEU A 94 16.98 -8.99 -4.19
C LEU A 94 17.66 -8.48 -5.47
N LEU A 95 17.76 -7.17 -5.58
CA LEU A 95 18.34 -6.49 -6.75
C LEU A 95 19.87 -6.41 -6.67
N LYS A 96 20.40 -6.19 -5.46
CA LYS A 96 21.83 -6.08 -5.16
C LYS A 96 22.12 -6.71 -3.80
N ASN A 97 23.25 -7.40 -3.66
CA ASN A 97 23.72 -7.93 -2.37
C ASN A 97 25.25 -7.98 -2.30
N VAL A 98 25.87 -6.85 -1.98
CA VAL A 98 27.33 -6.73 -1.85
C VAL A 98 27.79 -7.39 -0.55
N ASN A 99 28.92 -8.11 -0.61
CA ASN A 99 29.55 -8.76 0.54
C ASN A 99 28.61 -9.66 1.36
N ARG A 100 27.55 -10.19 0.73
CA ARG A 100 26.50 -10.99 1.41
C ARG A 100 25.90 -10.24 2.61
N THR A 101 25.59 -8.96 2.42
CA THR A 101 24.93 -8.11 3.44
C THR A 101 23.64 -8.74 3.96
N VAL A 102 22.87 -9.44 3.11
CA VAL A 102 21.75 -10.29 3.54
C VAL A 102 22.01 -11.78 3.23
N PRO A 103 21.56 -12.73 4.08
CA PRO A 103 20.81 -12.52 5.33
C PRO A 103 21.70 -12.06 6.51
N VAL A 104 21.11 -11.35 7.47
CA VAL A 104 21.76 -10.80 8.67
C VAL A 104 21.43 -11.66 9.89
N ARG A 105 22.41 -11.93 10.75
CA ARG A 105 22.14 -12.43 12.11
C ARG A 105 21.88 -11.24 13.04
N PRO A 106 20.66 -11.02 13.53
CA PRO A 106 20.25 -9.73 14.08
C PRO A 106 20.67 -9.52 15.55
N THR A 107 20.92 -10.60 16.30
CA THR A 107 21.24 -10.54 17.72
C THR A 107 22.50 -9.70 17.98
N GLY A 108 22.34 -8.64 18.78
CA GLY A 108 23.42 -7.71 19.14
C GLY A 108 23.71 -6.64 18.07
N ILE A 109 22.98 -6.63 16.95
CA ILE A 109 23.16 -5.62 15.90
C ILE A 109 22.31 -4.39 16.21
N ARG A 110 22.96 -3.23 16.38
CA ARG A 110 22.29 -1.94 16.50
C ARG A 110 21.89 -1.45 15.12
N VAL A 111 20.60 -1.21 14.91
CA VAL A 111 20.06 -0.86 13.60
C VAL A 111 19.42 0.52 13.60
N PHE A 112 19.86 1.39 12.69
CA PHE A 112 19.12 2.60 12.36
C PHE A 112 18.02 2.28 11.37
N LEU A 113 16.81 2.79 11.63
CA LEU A 113 15.63 2.49 10.82
C LEU A 113 15.02 3.76 10.23
N SER A 114 14.62 3.67 8.97
CA SER A 114 13.80 4.69 8.31
C SER A 114 12.68 4.01 7.53
N GLY A 115 11.42 4.37 7.79
CA GLY A 115 10.27 3.76 7.11
C GLY A 115 9.94 2.33 7.56
N ILE A 116 10.48 1.89 8.71
CA ILE A 116 10.25 0.55 9.29
C ILE A 116 9.91 0.72 10.77
N ASP A 117 8.93 -0.04 11.25
CA ASP A 117 8.55 -0.06 12.66
C ASP A 117 9.68 -0.62 13.55
N PRO A 118 10.21 0.17 14.51
CA PRO A 118 11.22 -0.30 15.46
C PRO A 118 10.74 -1.48 16.33
N ILE A 119 9.44 -1.60 16.60
CA ILE A 119 8.90 -2.74 17.36
C ILE A 119 8.99 -4.02 16.53
N ALA A 120 8.68 -3.95 15.23
CA ALA A 120 8.87 -5.07 14.32
C ALA A 120 10.35 -5.48 14.23
N ALA A 121 11.27 -4.53 14.18
CA ALA A 121 12.71 -4.79 14.17
C ALA A 121 13.20 -5.44 15.47
N ALA A 122 12.75 -4.97 16.63
CA ALA A 122 13.05 -5.59 17.92
C ALA A 122 12.49 -7.03 18.00
N ASN A 123 11.26 -7.25 17.51
CA ASN A 123 10.68 -8.59 17.41
C ASN A 123 11.45 -9.51 16.45
N ALA A 124 12.16 -8.95 15.48
CA ALA A 124 13.06 -9.68 14.58
C ALA A 124 14.47 -9.88 15.17
N GLY A 125 14.74 -9.39 16.38
CA GLY A 125 15.99 -9.60 17.13
C GLY A 125 17.05 -8.51 16.95
N PHE A 126 16.75 -7.44 16.21
CA PHE A 126 17.64 -6.27 16.10
C PHE A 126 17.50 -5.35 17.32
N THR A 127 18.51 -4.53 17.60
CA THR A 127 18.43 -3.46 18.61
C THR A 127 18.22 -2.11 17.90
N PRO A 128 17.00 -1.55 17.83
CA PRO A 128 16.78 -0.27 17.15
C PRO A 128 17.45 0.89 17.87
N VAL A 129 18.15 1.75 17.13
CA VAL A 129 18.80 2.96 17.66
C VAL A 129 18.22 4.22 17.02
N ARG A 130 18.37 5.37 17.70
CA ARG A 130 17.79 6.65 17.25
C ARG A 130 18.64 7.36 16.22
N THR A 131 19.95 7.14 16.23
CA THR A 131 20.93 7.90 15.47
C THR A 131 21.79 6.96 14.62
N LEU A 132 22.35 7.47 13.52
CA LEU A 132 23.25 6.71 12.67
C LEU A 132 24.61 6.49 13.34
N GLU A 133 24.97 7.34 14.29
CA GLU A 133 26.22 7.28 15.05
C GLU A 133 26.28 6.06 15.96
N GLU A 134 25.14 5.63 16.47
CA GLU A 134 24.99 4.45 17.32
C GLU A 134 24.81 3.15 16.53
N ALA A 135 24.60 3.22 15.21
CA ALA A 135 24.21 2.08 14.40
C ALA A 135 25.41 1.27 13.92
N ASP A 136 25.24 -0.05 13.87
CA ASP A 136 26.17 -0.96 13.18
C ASP A 136 25.74 -1.16 11.71
N MET A 137 24.44 -0.97 11.43
CA MET A 137 23.88 -0.97 10.08
C MET A 137 22.60 -0.12 9.99
N ALA A 138 22.17 0.17 8.76
CA ALA A 138 20.91 0.86 8.51
C ALA A 138 19.96 0.02 7.65
N ILE A 139 18.67 0.06 7.95
CA ILE A 139 17.61 -0.46 7.08
C ILE A 139 16.66 0.69 6.75
N VAL A 140 16.58 1.04 5.47
CA VAL A 140 15.79 2.17 4.98
C VAL A 140 14.75 1.66 3.99
N ARG A 141 13.49 1.97 4.25
CA ARG A 141 12.37 1.65 3.37
C ARG A 141 11.84 2.92 2.70
N VAL A 142 11.71 2.87 1.37
CA VAL A 142 11.26 4.00 0.54
C VAL A 142 10.20 3.52 -0.44
N SER A 143 9.42 4.44 -0.98
CA SER A 143 8.46 4.16 -2.06
C SER A 143 9.01 4.66 -3.39
N ALA A 144 8.58 4.04 -4.49
CA ALA A 144 8.76 4.57 -5.82
C ALA A 144 8.29 6.05 -5.88
N PRO A 145 9.04 6.93 -6.57
CA PRO A 145 8.67 8.33 -6.70
C PRO A 145 7.46 8.48 -7.64
N TRP A 146 6.72 9.55 -7.43
CA TRP A 146 5.63 9.96 -8.29
C TRP A 146 5.39 11.46 -8.18
N ARG A 147 4.71 12.04 -9.17
CA ARG A 147 4.30 13.44 -9.19
C ARG A 147 2.93 13.56 -9.82
N SER A 148 2.05 14.36 -9.22
CA SER A 148 0.78 14.68 -9.88
C SER A 148 0.99 15.73 -10.96
N GLU A 149 1.29 15.26 -12.17
CA GLU A 149 1.44 16.09 -13.37
C GLU A 149 0.06 16.56 -13.86
N HIS A 150 -0.99 15.76 -13.65
CA HIS A 150 -2.35 16.02 -14.11
C HIS A 150 -3.31 16.24 -12.93
N LYS A 151 -3.19 17.40 -12.26
CA LYS A 151 -3.93 17.73 -11.03
C LYS A 151 -5.47 17.63 -11.11
N GLY A 152 -6.05 17.73 -12.31
CA GLY A 152 -7.50 17.59 -12.54
C GLY A 152 -8.00 16.16 -12.72
N TRP A 153 -7.10 15.18 -12.86
CA TRP A 153 -7.44 13.81 -13.24
C TRP A 153 -7.33 12.86 -12.04
N ILE A 154 -8.49 12.46 -11.51
CA ILE A 154 -8.60 11.64 -10.29
C ILE A 154 -7.85 10.30 -10.44
N MET A 155 -7.88 9.70 -11.63
CA MET A 155 -7.20 8.42 -11.87
C MET A 155 -5.68 8.56 -11.87
N GLY A 156 -5.13 9.57 -12.56
CA GLY A 156 -3.68 9.85 -12.54
C GLY A 156 -3.15 10.11 -11.13
N ARG A 157 -3.91 10.88 -10.33
CA ARG A 157 -3.58 11.12 -8.92
C ARG A 157 -3.66 9.86 -8.06
N SER A 158 -4.63 8.99 -8.31
CA SER A 158 -4.86 7.78 -7.50
C SER A 158 -3.91 6.63 -7.85
N GLN A 159 -3.31 6.65 -9.04
CA GLN A 159 -2.40 5.61 -9.54
C GLN A 159 -0.92 6.01 -9.53
N HIS A 160 -0.54 7.08 -8.81
CA HIS A 160 0.85 7.54 -8.70
C HIS A 160 1.52 7.80 -10.06
N GLU A 161 1.01 8.76 -10.82
CA GLU A 161 1.56 9.14 -12.15
C GLU A 161 2.93 9.87 -12.11
N GLY A 162 3.44 10.17 -13.30
CA GLY A 162 4.56 11.09 -13.50
C GLY A 162 5.94 10.46 -13.37
N ASP A 163 6.96 11.31 -13.23
CA ASP A 163 8.39 10.96 -13.18
C ASP A 163 8.74 9.77 -12.26
N LEU A 164 9.49 8.81 -12.82
CA LEU A 164 9.96 7.58 -12.17
C LEU A 164 11.33 7.74 -11.47
N SER A 165 11.95 8.93 -11.56
CA SER A 165 13.28 9.22 -11.04
C SER A 165 13.26 9.58 -9.57
N PHE A 166 14.15 8.97 -8.80
CA PHE A 166 14.49 9.46 -7.47
C PHE A 166 15.35 10.71 -7.59
N LEU A 167 14.74 11.89 -7.40
CA LEU A 167 15.48 13.15 -7.40
C LEU A 167 16.53 13.18 -6.28
N LEU A 168 17.69 13.78 -6.56
CA LEU A 168 18.81 13.84 -5.62
C LEU A 168 18.53 14.71 -4.39
N ASP A 169 17.60 15.66 -4.50
CA ASP A 169 17.18 16.51 -3.40
C ASP A 169 16.16 15.83 -2.47
N ASN A 170 15.63 14.67 -2.87
CA ASN A 170 14.68 13.87 -2.10
C ASN A 170 15.28 13.49 -0.74
N LYS A 171 14.53 13.78 0.33
CA LYS A 171 14.92 13.50 1.71
C LYS A 171 15.35 12.05 1.93
N ASN A 172 14.65 11.10 1.30
CA ASN A 172 14.95 9.68 1.44
C ASN A 172 16.28 9.32 0.79
N ILE A 173 16.59 9.87 -0.39
CA ILE A 173 17.88 9.67 -1.06
C ILE A 173 19.02 10.26 -0.24
N LYS A 174 18.83 11.46 0.32
CA LYS A 174 19.81 12.08 1.22
C LYS A 174 20.08 11.20 2.45
N ALA A 175 19.03 10.67 3.08
CA ALA A 175 19.15 9.79 4.23
C ALA A 175 19.88 8.49 3.89
N ILE A 176 19.55 7.86 2.76
CA ILE A 176 20.22 6.63 2.29
C ILE A 176 21.71 6.91 2.01
N LYS A 177 22.02 8.01 1.31
CA LYS A 177 23.42 8.39 1.03
C LYS A 177 24.20 8.64 2.32
N ALA A 178 23.65 9.40 3.25
CA ALA A 178 24.29 9.66 4.55
C ALA A 178 24.53 8.37 5.34
N ALA A 179 23.56 7.46 5.38
CA ALA A 179 23.72 6.15 6.03
C ALA A 179 24.80 5.31 5.35
N SER A 180 24.78 5.22 4.02
CA SER A 180 25.71 4.39 3.24
C SER A 180 27.18 4.79 3.36
N GLN A 181 27.45 6.07 3.68
CA GLN A 181 28.80 6.57 3.92
C GLN A 181 29.37 6.12 5.27
N ARG A 182 28.53 5.65 6.19
CA ARG A 182 28.89 5.36 7.58
C ARG A 182 28.77 3.88 7.92
N VAL A 183 27.69 3.25 7.48
CA VAL A 183 27.35 1.86 7.84
C VAL A 183 26.79 1.09 6.64
N PRO A 184 26.93 -0.24 6.60
CA PRO A 184 26.22 -1.07 5.63
C PRO A 184 24.72 -0.74 5.63
N THR A 185 24.19 -0.44 4.46
CA THR A 185 22.82 0.08 4.32
C THR A 185 22.01 -0.85 3.44
N ILE A 186 20.96 -1.45 4.03
CA ILE A 186 19.94 -2.23 3.32
C ILE A 186 18.83 -1.27 2.92
N VAL A 187 18.50 -1.22 1.64
CA VAL A 187 17.40 -0.41 1.12
C VAL A 187 16.29 -1.33 0.61
N SER A 188 15.08 -1.16 1.15
CA SER A 188 13.85 -1.73 0.59
C SER A 188 13.11 -0.66 -0.18
N VAL A 189 12.75 -0.91 -1.43
CA VAL A 189 11.95 0.00 -2.24
C VAL A 189 10.61 -0.64 -2.59
N TYR A 190 9.50 -0.01 -2.18
CA TYR A 190 8.17 -0.38 -2.62
C TYR A 190 7.98 0.02 -4.08
N LEU A 191 7.89 -0.96 -4.97
CA LEU A 191 7.73 -0.80 -6.41
C LEU A 191 6.29 -1.15 -6.83
N ASP A 192 5.38 -0.21 -6.64
CA ASP A 192 4.07 -0.20 -7.32
C ASP A 192 4.19 0.18 -8.81
N ARG A 193 5.38 0.61 -9.23
CA ARG A 193 5.73 1.03 -10.59
C ARG A 193 7.22 0.84 -10.88
N PRO A 194 7.65 0.79 -12.16
CA PRO A 194 9.04 0.52 -12.54
C PRO A 194 9.95 1.75 -12.34
N ALA A 195 10.27 2.08 -11.08
CA ALA A 195 11.08 3.24 -10.75
C ALA A 195 12.55 3.13 -11.25
N ILE A 196 13.17 4.28 -11.52
CA ILE A 196 14.61 4.36 -11.86
C ILE A 196 15.41 4.28 -10.56
N VAL A 197 15.83 3.06 -10.20
CA VAL A 197 16.46 2.77 -8.91
C VAL A 197 17.97 3.00 -8.86
N THR A 198 18.58 3.56 -9.91
CA THR A 198 20.04 3.81 -10.00
C THR A 198 20.61 4.49 -8.74
N PRO A 199 20.03 5.59 -8.21
CA PRO A 199 20.57 6.25 -7.03
C PRO A 199 20.52 5.37 -5.76
N LEU A 200 19.54 4.47 -5.67
CA LEU A 200 19.42 3.52 -4.57
C LEU A 200 20.43 2.38 -4.72
N ARG A 201 20.56 1.82 -5.93
CA ARG A 201 21.52 0.76 -6.24
C ARG A 201 22.93 1.20 -5.91
N ASP A 202 23.31 2.42 -6.27
CA ASP A 202 24.69 2.88 -6.12
C ASP A 202 25.05 3.09 -4.63
N ALA A 203 24.09 3.54 -3.80
CA ALA A 203 24.31 3.76 -2.37
C ALA A 203 24.13 2.50 -1.50
N ALA A 204 23.24 1.58 -1.86
CA ALA A 204 22.88 0.45 -0.99
C ALA A 204 23.92 -0.68 -0.99
N SER A 205 24.17 -1.29 0.17
CA SER A 205 24.93 -2.54 0.29
C SER A 205 24.07 -3.74 -0.14
N ALA A 206 22.78 -3.71 0.21
CA ALA A 206 21.76 -4.58 -0.37
C ALA A 206 20.54 -3.75 -0.80
N LEU A 207 20.02 -4.01 -2.00
CA LEU A 207 18.82 -3.39 -2.54
C LEU A 207 17.76 -4.46 -2.73
N ILE A 208 16.60 -4.28 -2.11
CA ILE A 208 15.46 -5.18 -2.16
C ILE A 208 14.29 -4.43 -2.79
N ALA A 209 13.68 -5.00 -3.82
CA ALA A 209 12.38 -4.57 -4.31
C ALA A 209 11.28 -5.27 -3.53
N ASP A 210 10.34 -4.48 -3.02
CA ASP A 210 9.16 -4.93 -2.29
C ASP A 210 7.87 -4.49 -2.97
N PHE A 211 6.79 -5.25 -2.75
CA PHE A 211 5.50 -5.05 -3.40
C PHE A 211 4.38 -4.88 -2.36
N GLY A 212 4.67 -4.10 -1.31
CA GLY A 212 3.69 -3.81 -0.25
C GLY A 212 3.72 -4.84 0.86
N VAL A 213 4.88 -5.45 1.12
CA VAL A 213 5.02 -6.42 2.21
C VAL A 213 4.96 -5.73 3.57
N SER A 214 4.53 -6.46 4.60
CA SER A 214 4.64 -6.00 5.98
C SER A 214 6.10 -5.90 6.44
N ASP A 215 6.38 -5.05 7.44
CA ASP A 215 7.71 -4.95 8.05
C ASP A 215 8.17 -6.29 8.63
N ALA A 216 7.25 -7.04 9.23
CA ALA A 216 7.52 -8.39 9.73
C ALA A 216 8.01 -9.33 8.61
N ALA A 217 7.39 -9.30 7.43
CA ALA A 217 7.82 -10.12 6.29
C ALA A 217 9.17 -9.66 5.71
N LEU A 218 9.39 -8.35 5.61
CA LEU A 218 10.69 -7.79 5.18
C LEU A 218 11.81 -8.22 6.13
N LEU A 219 11.62 -8.06 7.44
CA LEU A 219 12.61 -8.42 8.45
C LEU A 219 12.81 -9.94 8.53
N ARG A 220 11.77 -10.74 8.33
CA ARG A 220 11.87 -12.20 8.21
C ARG A 220 12.80 -12.62 7.07
N ALA A 221 12.72 -11.92 5.94
CA ALA A 221 13.61 -12.15 4.80
C ALA A 221 15.04 -11.64 5.05
N ILE A 222 15.19 -10.42 5.57
CA ILE A 222 16.51 -9.83 5.89
C ILE A 222 17.25 -10.70 6.91
N THR A 223 16.57 -11.27 7.89
CA THR A 223 17.17 -12.14 8.91
C THR A 223 17.38 -13.59 8.44
N GLY A 224 16.97 -13.91 7.21
CA GLY A 224 17.12 -15.26 6.64
C GLY A 224 16.18 -16.31 7.24
N GLN A 225 15.13 -15.92 7.97
CA GLN A 225 14.08 -16.86 8.42
C GLN A 225 13.21 -17.37 7.26
N THR A 226 13.18 -16.64 6.15
CA THR A 226 12.65 -17.07 4.85
C THR A 226 13.63 -16.65 3.77
N GLU A 227 13.78 -17.47 2.74
CA GLU A 227 14.56 -17.15 1.55
C GLU A 227 13.99 -15.96 0.76
N ILE A 228 14.86 -15.15 0.16
CA ILE A 228 14.48 -14.20 -0.89
C ILE A 228 14.62 -14.91 -2.23
N SER A 229 13.51 -15.06 -2.94
CA SER A 229 13.45 -15.87 -4.17
C SER A 229 12.55 -15.28 -5.26
N GLY A 230 12.05 -14.07 -5.07
CA GLY A 230 11.24 -13.38 -6.06
C GLY A 230 12.08 -12.98 -7.27
N HIS A 231 11.38 -12.80 -8.39
CA HIS A 231 11.93 -12.22 -9.62
C HIS A 231 11.07 -11.03 -10.01
N LEU A 232 11.70 -10.02 -10.63
CA LEU A 232 11.02 -8.81 -11.07
C LEU A 232 9.89 -9.16 -12.07
N PRO A 233 8.65 -8.70 -11.85
CA PRO A 233 7.54 -8.91 -12.78
C PRO A 233 7.54 -7.90 -13.95
N PHE A 234 8.44 -6.92 -13.93
CA PHE A 234 8.67 -5.91 -14.96
C PHE A 234 10.14 -5.50 -14.98
N GLU A 235 10.61 -4.96 -16.12
CA GLU A 235 11.93 -4.34 -16.19
C GLU A 235 11.99 -3.03 -15.41
N LEU A 236 13.17 -2.67 -14.92
CA LEU A 236 13.43 -1.36 -14.34
C LEU A 236 14.23 -0.51 -15.35
N PRO A 237 13.75 0.68 -15.73
CA PRO A 237 14.44 1.56 -16.65
C PRO A 237 15.66 2.22 -16.00
N SER A 238 16.64 2.61 -16.82
CA SER A 238 17.82 3.34 -16.35
C SER A 238 17.64 4.86 -16.32
N SER A 239 16.69 5.39 -17.11
CA SER A 239 16.46 6.82 -17.29
C SER A 239 15.01 7.14 -17.70
N MET A 240 14.60 8.40 -17.57
CA MET A 240 13.32 8.86 -18.12
C MET A 240 13.34 9.00 -19.64
N GLU A 241 14.52 9.02 -20.26
CA GLU A 241 14.64 8.98 -21.72
C GLU A 241 14.22 7.61 -22.25
N ASP A 242 14.75 6.53 -21.64
CA ASP A 242 14.31 5.16 -21.89
C ASP A 242 12.80 4.99 -21.73
N VAL A 243 12.24 5.49 -20.62
CA VAL A 243 10.80 5.41 -20.32
C VAL A 243 9.96 6.07 -21.42
N ARG A 244 10.39 7.24 -21.92
CA ARG A 244 9.66 7.96 -22.97
C ARG A 244 9.81 7.33 -24.35
N ALA A 245 10.86 6.53 -24.56
CA ALA A 245 11.08 5.80 -25.80
C ALA A 245 10.28 4.49 -25.87
N GLN A 246 9.72 4.02 -24.75
CA GLN A 246 8.92 2.81 -24.70
C GLN A 246 7.64 2.94 -25.53
N ARG A 247 7.23 1.82 -26.12
CA ARG A 247 5.95 1.69 -26.81
C ARG A 247 4.89 1.24 -25.83
N GLU A 248 3.75 1.93 -25.84
CA GLU A 248 2.61 1.64 -24.95
C GLU A 248 2.06 0.22 -25.11
N ASP A 249 2.31 -0.43 -26.25
CA ASP A 249 1.78 -1.74 -26.63
C ASP A 249 2.81 -2.89 -26.59
N VAL A 250 4.08 -2.61 -26.25
CA VAL A 250 5.15 -3.64 -26.27
C VAL A 250 5.71 -3.83 -24.86
N PRO A 251 5.61 -5.04 -24.28
CA PRO A 251 6.21 -5.31 -22.98
C PRO A 251 7.74 -5.45 -23.10
N PHE A 252 8.45 -4.97 -22.08
CA PHE A 252 9.89 -5.18 -21.88
C PHE A 252 10.78 -4.65 -23.02
N ASP A 253 10.44 -3.47 -23.54
CA ASP A 253 11.11 -2.84 -24.68
C ASP A 253 12.08 -1.71 -24.30
N THR A 254 12.38 -1.55 -23.00
CA THR A 254 13.38 -0.58 -22.55
C THR A 254 14.72 -0.86 -23.24
N ALA A 255 15.31 0.16 -23.87
CA ALA A 255 16.57 0.01 -24.60
C ALA A 255 17.75 -0.34 -23.68
N SER A 256 17.81 0.28 -22.49
CA SER A 256 18.88 0.10 -21.50
C SER A 256 18.33 -0.12 -20.09
N PRO A 257 17.74 -1.28 -19.79
CA PRO A 257 17.17 -1.53 -18.46
C PRO A 257 18.29 -1.69 -17.42
N ILE A 258 18.10 -1.13 -16.23
CA ILE A 258 19.01 -1.37 -15.11
C ILE A 258 18.85 -2.79 -14.56
N TYR A 259 17.64 -3.34 -14.63
CA TYR A 259 17.34 -4.73 -14.34
C TYR A 259 16.26 -5.23 -15.31
N ASN A 260 16.48 -6.40 -15.91
CA ASN A 260 15.53 -7.02 -16.83
C ASN A 260 14.32 -7.62 -16.11
N PHE A 261 13.23 -7.86 -16.86
CA PHE A 261 12.17 -8.77 -16.44
C PHE A 261 12.77 -10.11 -15.97
N GLY A 262 12.21 -10.67 -14.89
CA GLY A 262 12.69 -11.92 -14.32
C GLY A 262 14.01 -11.82 -13.57
N TYR A 263 14.62 -10.64 -13.43
CA TYR A 263 15.83 -10.48 -12.62
C TYR A 263 15.53 -10.65 -11.13
N GLY A 264 16.41 -11.35 -10.41
CA GLY A 264 16.37 -11.49 -8.96
C GLY A 264 17.52 -12.36 -8.47
N VAL A 265 18.21 -11.94 -7.41
CA VAL A 265 19.28 -12.73 -6.79
C VAL A 265 18.70 -13.59 -5.68
N TYR A 266 19.01 -14.88 -5.68
CA TYR A 266 18.58 -15.77 -4.60
C TYR A 266 19.35 -15.49 -3.29
N SER A 267 18.62 -15.35 -2.18
CA SER A 267 19.19 -15.37 -0.83
C SER A 267 18.60 -16.54 -0.05
N ARG A 268 19.46 -17.46 0.39
CA ARG A 268 19.02 -18.67 1.11
C ARG A 268 18.47 -18.34 2.49
N ALA A 269 17.52 -19.17 2.94
CA ALA A 269 17.18 -19.23 4.35
C ALA A 269 18.36 -19.78 5.19
N LEU A 270 18.48 -19.28 6.41
CA LEU A 270 19.34 -19.82 7.45
C LEU A 270 18.63 -21.02 8.10
N LYS A 271 19.38 -22.08 8.44
CA LYS A 271 18.82 -23.28 9.10
C LYS A 271 18.64 -23.09 10.62
N GLU A 272 18.71 -21.87 11.10
CA GLU A 272 18.72 -21.51 12.51
C GLU A 272 17.28 -21.22 12.99
N ALA A 273 17.02 -21.38 14.29
CA ALA A 273 15.74 -21.02 14.89
C ALA A 273 15.50 -19.51 14.76
N ALA A 274 14.24 -19.08 14.88
CA ALA A 274 13.92 -17.65 14.89
C ALA A 274 14.75 -16.94 15.99
N PRO A 275 15.35 -15.78 15.68
CA PRO A 275 16.19 -15.07 16.63
C PRO A 275 15.37 -14.68 17.86
N PRO A 276 16.00 -14.63 19.06
CA PRO A 276 15.34 -14.10 20.23
C PRO A 276 14.95 -12.65 19.96
N LYS A 277 13.78 -12.25 20.47
CA LYS A 277 13.35 -10.85 20.43
C LYS A 277 14.32 -10.01 21.25
N ALA A 278 14.67 -8.84 20.73
CA ALA A 278 15.41 -7.84 21.49
C ALA A 278 14.45 -6.97 22.32
N ASP A 279 15.01 -6.26 23.30
CA ASP A 279 14.25 -5.27 24.06
C ASP A 279 13.75 -4.16 23.15
N VAL A 280 12.47 -3.83 23.31
CA VAL A 280 11.86 -2.69 22.60
C VAL A 280 12.33 -1.41 23.29
N PRO A 281 13.01 -0.49 22.59
CA PRO A 281 13.43 0.76 23.20
C PRO A 281 12.24 1.57 23.70
N SER A 282 12.37 2.27 24.83
CA SER A 282 11.30 3.08 25.41
C SER A 282 10.72 4.09 24.41
N TRP A 283 11.58 4.74 23.61
CA TRP A 283 11.18 5.68 22.57
C TRP A 283 10.34 5.05 21.45
N ALA A 284 10.50 3.76 21.17
CA ALA A 284 9.68 3.05 20.20
C ALA A 284 8.26 2.86 20.74
N THR A 285 8.12 2.57 22.03
CA THR A 285 6.81 2.51 22.70
C THR A 285 6.18 3.88 22.89
N GLU A 286 6.95 4.97 23.02
CA GLU A 286 6.42 6.34 23.03
C GLU A 286 5.82 6.73 21.68
N ASN A 287 6.45 6.33 20.56
CA ASN A 287 5.87 6.49 19.23
C ASN A 287 4.60 5.66 19.07
N GLU A 288 4.55 4.45 19.62
CA GLU A 288 3.34 3.64 19.65
C GLU A 288 2.26 4.28 20.52
N LYS A 289 2.60 4.85 21.68
CA LYS A 289 1.67 5.60 22.55
C LYS A 289 1.17 6.90 21.91
N ARG A 290 2.00 7.59 21.10
CA ARG A 290 1.56 8.70 20.24
C ARG A 290 0.64 8.22 19.11
N ASN A 291 0.92 7.05 18.52
CA ASN A 291 0.12 6.46 17.43
C ASN A 291 -1.12 5.68 17.91
N ARG A 292 -1.22 5.36 19.21
CA ARG A 292 -2.40 4.78 19.87
C ARG A 292 -3.44 5.83 20.26
N GLY A 293 -3.13 7.12 20.07
CA GLY A 293 -4.07 8.23 20.15
C GLY A 293 -4.75 8.52 18.81
N TYR A 294 -5.88 9.19 18.86
CA TYR A 294 -6.53 9.73 17.66
C TYR A 294 -5.59 10.71 16.93
N SER A 295 -5.52 10.66 15.60
CA SER A 295 -4.79 11.67 14.81
C SER A 295 -5.50 12.00 13.50
N THR A 296 -5.24 13.17 12.94
CA THR A 296 -5.78 13.57 11.64
C THR A 296 -5.25 12.74 10.46
N ALA A 297 -4.13 12.03 10.66
CA ALA A 297 -3.43 11.25 9.63
C ALA A 297 -3.77 9.75 9.65
N SER A 298 -4.10 9.20 10.83
CA SER A 298 -4.33 7.77 11.01
C SER A 298 -5.79 7.42 11.29
N SER A 299 -6.55 8.29 11.96
CA SER A 299 -7.94 8.02 12.35
C SER A 299 -8.94 8.43 11.26
N SER A 300 -9.99 7.63 11.09
CA SER A 300 -11.12 8.02 10.24
C SER A 300 -11.95 9.11 10.92
N ILE A 301 -12.67 9.92 10.14
CA ILE A 301 -13.61 10.92 10.67
C ILE A 301 -14.68 10.22 11.52
N GLY A 302 -15.10 9.01 11.15
CA GLY A 302 -16.02 8.19 11.95
C GLY A 302 -15.46 7.87 13.34
N ASP A 303 -14.21 7.41 13.41
CA ASP A 303 -13.55 7.08 14.69
C ASP A 303 -13.40 8.32 15.56
N LEU A 304 -13.00 9.46 14.96
CA LEU A 304 -12.86 10.73 15.65
C LEU A 304 -14.20 11.22 16.23
N LEU A 305 -15.30 11.04 15.49
CA LEU A 305 -16.64 11.45 15.91
C LEU A 305 -17.29 10.51 16.94
N ALA A 306 -16.86 9.26 17.01
CA ALA A 306 -17.39 8.26 17.94
C ALA A 306 -16.97 8.55 19.40
N ASN A 307 -15.86 9.24 19.62
CA ASN A 307 -15.42 9.66 20.94
C ASN A 307 -15.92 11.10 21.26
N PRO A 308 -16.68 11.31 22.36
CA PRO A 308 -17.23 12.62 22.71
C PRO A 308 -16.20 13.73 22.94
N GLU A 309 -15.04 13.43 23.53
CA GLU A 309 -13.98 14.40 23.82
C GLU A 309 -13.27 14.82 22.52
N VAL A 310 -12.98 13.85 21.66
CA VAL A 310 -12.38 14.06 20.33
C VAL A 310 -13.33 14.81 19.41
N ARG A 311 -14.63 14.47 19.45
CA ARG A 311 -15.68 15.17 18.71
C ARG A 311 -15.75 16.66 19.10
N ALA A 312 -15.55 17.00 20.37
CA ALA A 312 -15.51 18.39 20.82
C ALA A 312 -14.33 19.17 20.22
N ILE A 313 -13.16 18.52 20.08
CA ILE A 313 -11.98 19.08 19.40
C ILE A 313 -12.29 19.32 17.92
N LEU A 314 -12.89 18.35 17.22
CA LEU A 314 -13.29 18.52 15.81
C LEU A 314 -14.31 19.65 15.65
N ASN A 315 -15.28 19.77 16.56
CA ASN A 315 -16.29 20.84 16.50
C ASN A 315 -15.69 22.24 16.69
N ARG A 316 -14.62 22.35 17.50
CA ARG A 316 -13.90 23.62 17.73
C ARG A 316 -13.14 24.07 16.48
N HIS A 317 -12.42 23.16 15.84
CA HIS A 317 -11.51 23.49 14.74
C HIS A 317 -12.13 23.36 13.35
N LEU A 318 -13.19 22.55 13.20
CA LEU A 318 -13.88 22.27 11.93
C LEU A 318 -15.42 22.33 12.10
N PRO A 319 -16.00 23.43 12.58
CA PRO A 319 -17.46 23.53 12.80
C PRO A 319 -18.28 23.31 11.52
N GLN A 320 -17.73 23.69 10.36
CA GLN A 320 -18.39 23.49 9.06
C GLN A 320 -18.43 22.01 8.62
N LEU A 321 -17.48 21.19 9.10
CA LEU A 321 -17.52 19.75 8.88
C LEU A 321 -18.68 19.12 9.67
N MET A 322 -18.90 19.60 10.89
CA MET A 322 -19.92 19.11 11.81
C MET A 322 -21.36 19.41 11.35
N THR A 323 -21.54 20.49 10.60
CA THR A 323 -22.84 20.92 10.05
C THR A 323 -23.06 20.47 8.60
N SER A 324 -22.12 19.72 8.02
CA SER A 324 -22.22 19.24 6.65
C SER A 324 -23.30 18.16 6.50
N SER A 325 -24.21 18.34 5.54
CA SER A 325 -25.20 17.32 5.16
C SER A 325 -24.58 16.03 4.60
N ASN A 326 -23.28 16.05 4.28
CA ASN A 326 -22.54 14.88 3.76
C ASN A 326 -21.65 14.20 4.81
N ILE A 327 -21.73 14.58 6.09
CA ILE A 327 -20.82 14.07 7.13
C ILE A 327 -20.81 12.53 7.21
N ASP A 328 -21.96 11.88 7.02
CA ASP A 328 -22.06 10.42 7.03
C ASP A 328 -21.27 9.76 5.90
N ARG A 329 -21.22 10.38 4.71
CA ARG A 329 -20.42 9.89 3.57
C ARG A 329 -18.92 10.11 3.78
N MET A 330 -18.55 11.04 4.66
CA MET A 330 -17.16 11.37 4.95
C MET A 330 -16.57 10.56 6.11
N LYS A 331 -17.40 9.82 6.88
CA LYS A 331 -16.95 9.04 8.06
C LYS A 331 -15.82 8.05 7.74
N GLY A 332 -15.80 7.45 6.55
CA GLY A 332 -14.74 6.53 6.14
C GLY A 332 -13.42 7.19 5.72
N LEU A 333 -13.39 8.52 5.59
CA LEU A 333 -12.20 9.27 5.19
C LEU A 333 -11.38 9.72 6.39
N LYS A 334 -10.09 9.99 6.17
CA LYS A 334 -9.21 10.67 7.12
C LYS A 334 -9.25 12.17 6.90
N LEU A 335 -9.03 12.99 7.92
CA LEU A 335 -9.05 14.46 7.80
C LEU A 335 -8.03 14.99 6.78
N ARG A 336 -6.82 14.42 6.74
CA ARG A 336 -5.80 14.77 5.72
C ARG A 336 -6.20 14.36 4.30
N ARG A 337 -6.97 13.28 4.15
CA ARG A 337 -7.55 12.92 2.86
C ARG A 337 -8.63 13.92 2.46
N LEU A 338 -9.47 14.36 3.41
CA LEU A 338 -10.52 15.33 3.17
C LEU A 338 -9.98 16.71 2.76
N GLN A 339 -8.91 17.20 3.40
CA GLN A 339 -8.19 18.40 2.99
C GLN A 339 -7.80 18.37 1.50
N SER A 340 -7.40 17.20 1.02
CA SER A 340 -6.92 17.01 -0.34
C SER A 340 -8.03 17.12 -1.41
N VAL A 341 -9.29 17.08 -0.99
CA VAL A 341 -10.51 17.17 -1.82
C VAL A 341 -11.32 18.43 -1.52
N ALA A 342 -11.23 18.95 -0.29
CA ALA A 342 -11.93 20.13 0.20
C ALA A 342 -10.97 20.99 1.06
N PRO A 343 -9.95 21.62 0.47
CA PRO A 343 -8.91 22.35 1.20
C PRO A 343 -9.45 23.59 1.93
N ASN A 344 -10.59 24.13 1.48
CA ASN A 344 -11.29 25.23 2.15
C ASN A 344 -12.03 24.77 3.41
N LEU A 345 -12.39 23.48 3.49
CA LEU A 345 -13.08 22.90 4.62
C LEU A 345 -12.10 22.45 5.71
N VAL A 346 -10.92 21.95 5.32
CA VAL A 346 -9.88 21.45 6.24
C VAL A 346 -8.53 22.08 5.87
N THR A 347 -8.11 23.08 6.65
CA THR A 347 -6.85 23.81 6.42
C THR A 347 -5.66 23.16 7.15
N ASP A 348 -4.43 23.47 6.71
CA ASP A 348 -3.20 22.99 7.37
C ASP A 348 -3.15 23.43 8.84
N ASN A 349 -3.53 24.68 9.11
CA ASN A 349 -3.58 25.23 10.46
C ASN A 349 -4.59 24.47 11.34
N ALA A 350 -5.76 24.12 10.79
CA ALA A 350 -6.75 23.34 11.53
C ALA A 350 -6.24 21.93 11.82
N LEU A 351 -5.55 21.27 10.88
CA LEU A 351 -4.98 19.94 11.12
C LEU A 351 -3.92 19.95 12.21
N VAL A 352 -3.03 20.95 12.20
CA VAL A 352 -1.99 21.10 13.23
C VAL A 352 -2.61 21.37 14.60
N ALA A 353 -3.61 22.26 14.68
CA ALA A 353 -4.29 22.57 15.92
C ALA A 353 -5.07 21.36 16.48
N ILE A 354 -5.73 20.59 15.61
CA ILE A 354 -6.41 19.35 15.99
C ILE A 354 -5.40 18.33 16.51
N ASP A 355 -4.33 18.03 15.78
CA ASP A 355 -3.31 17.07 16.24
C ASP A 355 -2.68 17.52 17.58
N SER A 356 -2.50 18.83 17.80
CA SER A 356 -2.05 19.37 19.08
C SER A 356 -3.04 19.09 20.22
N ASP A 357 -4.32 19.38 20.02
CA ASP A 357 -5.37 19.17 21.02
C ASP A 357 -5.60 17.67 21.30
N LEU A 358 -5.52 16.81 20.28
CA LEU A 358 -5.65 15.35 20.43
C LEU A 358 -4.50 14.78 21.27
N ASN A 359 -3.28 15.31 21.10
CA ASN A 359 -2.12 14.92 21.90
C ASN A 359 -2.21 15.41 23.36
N ALA A 360 -3.04 16.42 23.65
CA ALA A 360 -3.25 16.95 24.98
C ALA A 360 -4.35 16.21 25.77
N LEU A 361 -5.08 15.28 25.14
CA LEU A 361 -6.08 14.46 25.84
C LEU A 361 -5.40 13.53 26.85
N PRO A 362 -6.00 13.31 28.04
CA PRO A 362 -5.48 12.36 29.01
C PRO A 362 -5.40 10.97 28.39
N GLN A 363 -4.21 10.34 28.44
CA GLN A 363 -4.06 8.96 27.97
C GLN A 363 -4.82 8.03 28.92
N LYS A 364 -5.73 7.22 28.37
CA LYS A 364 -6.39 6.13 29.12
C LYS A 364 -5.51 4.88 29.17
#